data_AF-A0A6T6CEB6-F1
#
_entry.id   AF-A0A6T6CEB6-F1
#
_cell.length_a   1.000
_cell.length_b   1.000
_cell.length_c   1.000
_cell.angle_alpha   90.00
_cell.angle_beta   90.00
_cell.angle_gamma   90.00
#
_symmetry.space_group_name_H-M   'P 1'
#
loop_
_entity.id
_entity.type
_entity.pdbx_description
1 polymer ?
#
loop_
_entity_poly.entity_id
_entity_poly.type
_entity_poly.pdbx_seq_one_letter_code
_entity_poly.pdbx_strand_id
1 'polypeptide(L)'
;MYVEDQPAFLNAACILQTRLPPHALLRGVKEIERQQGRNFDGSALRFGPRSLDLDLLFYDEPNFRVDEVDLNIPHPRIAERPFVLQPLCDLDPEAGRSALGSSAATMLQALSPLQSPPVRVTPLGRTTQNVLEWNGVPKAMGIINATPDSFSDGGKFISIESAIRQASNLIQRGCSLLDIGGQSTRPGATIVPEDTEQQRVIPLIESIRKEFPDIVISIDTFRSSVAAEAVQVGADIVNDVTAGRYDPLMLPTIQAKGVPCILMHSRGTPSTMDQARDYSGFERGVVDGIIHELKLGISNAMHSGILRWRIIVDPGFGFAKVRTMTLISTICKFMNVFA
;
A
#
# COMPACT_ATOMS: atom_id res chain seq x y z
N MET A 1 -21.67 27.17 -0.27
CA MET A 1 -20.87 26.95 0.95
C MET A 1 -20.66 25.45 1.07
N TYR A 2 -19.43 25.01 1.33
CA TYR A 2 -19.17 23.58 1.55
C TYR A 2 -19.78 23.15 2.88
N VAL A 3 -20.20 21.88 2.98
CA VAL A 3 -20.58 21.31 4.28
C VAL A 3 -19.29 20.95 5.00
N GLU A 4 -19.02 21.55 6.15
CA GLU A 4 -17.79 21.28 6.92
C GLU A 4 -17.99 20.18 7.96
N ASP A 5 -19.22 20.01 8.45
CA ASP A 5 -19.61 18.92 9.36
C ASP A 5 -19.98 17.66 8.55
N GLN A 6 -18.97 16.96 8.05
CA GLN A 6 -19.11 15.70 7.32
C GLN A 6 -17.88 14.80 7.48
N PRO A 7 -17.98 13.48 7.20
CA PRO A 7 -16.83 12.59 7.19
C PRO A 7 -15.73 13.06 6.21
N ALA A 8 -14.49 12.70 6.51
CA ALA A 8 -13.36 13.00 5.62
C ALA A 8 -13.53 12.31 4.25
N PHE A 9 -13.07 12.99 3.19
CA PHE A 9 -13.08 12.45 1.84
C PHE A 9 -11.86 11.55 1.59
N LEU A 10 -12.09 10.41 0.96
CA LEU A 10 -11.05 9.66 0.28
C LEU A 10 -10.94 10.14 -1.16
N ASN A 11 -9.73 10.52 -1.57
CA ASN A 11 -9.45 11.05 -2.89
C ASN A 11 -8.43 10.16 -3.59
N ALA A 12 -8.64 9.92 -4.88
CA ALA A 12 -7.72 9.20 -5.74
C ALA A 12 -7.78 9.79 -7.15
N ALA A 13 -6.68 9.65 -7.88
CA ALA A 13 -6.62 9.92 -9.30
C ALA A 13 -6.32 8.61 -10.03
N CYS A 14 -6.74 8.51 -11.30
CA CYS A 14 -6.38 7.40 -12.16
C CYS A 14 -6.16 7.89 -13.59
N ILE A 15 -5.28 7.20 -14.32
CA ILE A 15 -5.13 7.35 -15.77
C ILE A 15 -5.92 6.21 -16.40
N LEU A 16 -6.72 6.54 -17.42
CA LEU A 16 -7.51 5.59 -18.17
C LEU A 16 -7.25 5.77 -19.67
N GLN A 17 -7.30 4.65 -20.40
CA GLN A 17 -7.33 4.67 -21.85
C GLN A 17 -8.75 4.36 -22.33
N THR A 18 -9.29 5.19 -23.21
CA THR A 18 -10.66 5.03 -23.70
C THR A 18 -10.76 5.37 -25.18
N ARG A 19 -11.81 4.84 -25.84
CA ARG A 19 -12.23 5.23 -27.19
C ARG A 19 -13.46 6.14 -27.18
N LEU A 20 -14.01 6.42 -26.00
CA LEU A 20 -15.20 7.24 -25.84
C LEU A 20 -14.83 8.72 -25.95
N PRO A 21 -15.54 9.53 -26.76
CA PRO A 21 -15.33 10.98 -26.74
C PRO A 21 -15.71 11.57 -25.35
N PRO A 22 -15.19 12.76 -24.99
CA PRO A 22 -15.31 13.30 -23.63
C PRO A 22 -16.73 13.36 -23.08
N HIS A 23 -17.73 13.81 -23.85
CA HIS A 23 -19.12 13.83 -23.38
C HIS A 23 -19.70 12.42 -23.19
N ALA A 24 -19.30 11.44 -24.00
CA ALA A 24 -19.70 10.06 -23.80
C ALA A 24 -19.03 9.46 -22.55
N LEU A 25 -17.76 9.80 -22.31
CA LEU A 25 -17.05 9.43 -21.10
C LEU A 25 -17.71 10.07 -19.86
N LEU A 26 -18.03 11.37 -19.90
CA LEU A 26 -18.73 12.06 -18.82
C LEU A 26 -20.06 11.39 -18.50
N ARG A 27 -20.87 11.05 -19.51
CA ARG A 27 -22.12 10.29 -19.31
C ARG A 27 -21.88 8.94 -18.64
N GLY A 28 -20.88 8.19 -19.09
CA GLY A 28 -20.53 6.90 -18.48
C GLY A 28 -20.10 7.05 -17.02
N VAL A 29 -19.29 8.06 -16.72
CA VAL A 29 -18.85 8.39 -15.37
C VAL A 29 -20.03 8.76 -14.45
N LYS A 30 -20.96 9.58 -14.92
CA LYS A 30 -22.16 9.96 -14.14
C LYS A 30 -23.11 8.79 -13.92
N GLU A 31 -23.18 7.86 -14.87
CA GLU A 31 -23.94 6.61 -14.70
C GLU A 31 -23.33 5.72 -13.61
N ILE A 32 -21.99 5.63 -13.52
CA ILE A 32 -21.32 4.92 -12.42
C ILE A 32 -21.67 5.56 -11.07
N GLU A 33 -21.61 6.89 -10.96
CA GLU A 33 -22.00 7.59 -9.73
C GLU A 33 -23.46 7.26 -9.33
N ARG A 34 -24.39 7.24 -10.30
CA ARG A 34 -25.80 6.89 -10.08
C ARG A 34 -25.95 5.46 -9.55
N GLN A 35 -25.22 4.51 -10.13
CA GLN A 35 -25.22 3.11 -9.70
C GLN A 35 -24.65 2.93 -8.29
N GLN A 36 -23.75 3.82 -7.86
CA GLN A 36 -23.22 3.88 -6.50
C GLN A 36 -24.11 4.70 -5.53
N GLY A 37 -25.35 5.01 -5.93
CA GLY A 37 -26.35 5.64 -5.07
C GLY A 37 -26.29 7.17 -5.00
N ARG A 38 -25.55 7.83 -5.90
CA ARG A 38 -25.60 9.30 -5.98
C ARG A 38 -26.95 9.75 -6.53
N ASN A 39 -27.62 10.63 -5.78
CA ASN A 39 -28.87 11.23 -6.21
C ASN A 39 -28.61 12.52 -7.01
N PHE A 40 -29.26 12.65 -8.16
CA PHE A 40 -29.16 13.81 -9.06
C PHE A 40 -30.49 14.57 -9.20
N ASP A 41 -31.53 14.17 -8.47
CA ASP A 41 -32.87 14.79 -8.50
C ASP A 41 -32.97 16.16 -7.78
N GLY A 42 -31.86 16.66 -7.25
CA GLY A 42 -31.79 17.93 -6.51
C GLY A 42 -32.17 17.83 -5.03
N SER A 43 -32.50 16.63 -4.52
CA SER A 43 -32.78 16.41 -3.09
C SER A 43 -31.52 16.35 -2.23
N ALA A 44 -30.36 16.10 -2.84
CA ALA A 44 -29.07 16.04 -2.16
C ALA A 44 -28.55 17.45 -1.83
N LEU A 45 -28.02 17.62 -0.63
CA LEU A 45 -27.35 18.85 -0.21
C LEU A 45 -26.21 19.17 -1.19
N ARG A 46 -26.27 20.35 -1.82
CA ARG A 46 -25.20 20.83 -2.71
C ARG A 46 -23.90 20.93 -1.90
N PHE A 47 -22.85 20.21 -2.34
CA PHE A 47 -21.57 20.05 -1.64
C PHE A 47 -21.62 19.28 -0.30
N GLY A 48 -22.66 18.48 -0.08
CA GLY A 48 -22.74 17.54 1.03
C GLY A 48 -22.02 16.20 0.77
N PRO A 49 -22.09 15.28 1.75
CA PRO A 49 -21.44 13.97 1.65
C PRO A 49 -22.07 13.13 0.54
N ARG A 50 -21.24 12.36 -0.15
CA ARG A 50 -21.63 11.53 -1.30
C ARG A 50 -20.82 10.25 -1.33
N SER A 51 -21.44 9.18 -1.81
CA SER A 51 -20.80 7.87 -1.92
C SER A 51 -19.66 7.86 -2.93
N LEU A 52 -19.79 8.59 -4.05
CA LEU A 52 -18.78 8.68 -5.10
C LEU A 52 -18.89 10.00 -5.90
N ASP A 53 -17.73 10.59 -6.22
CA ASP A 53 -17.57 11.72 -7.15
C ASP A 53 -16.42 11.42 -8.10
N LEU A 54 -16.70 11.50 -9.39
CA LEU A 54 -15.77 11.25 -10.47
C LEU A 54 -15.75 12.46 -11.40
N ASP A 55 -14.60 13.12 -11.44
CA ASP A 55 -14.35 14.30 -12.28
C ASP A 55 -13.35 13.95 -13.40
N LEU A 56 -13.60 14.49 -14.60
CA LEU A 56 -12.62 14.44 -15.71
C LEU A 56 -11.65 15.61 -15.56
N LEU A 57 -10.40 15.33 -15.18
CA LEU A 57 -9.39 16.39 -14.95
C LEU A 57 -8.74 16.85 -16.25
N PHE A 58 -8.25 15.91 -17.05
CA PHE A 58 -7.59 16.12 -18.33
C PHE A 58 -8.10 15.08 -19.34
N TYR A 59 -7.87 15.33 -20.62
CA TYR A 59 -8.21 14.42 -21.71
C TYR A 59 -7.25 14.70 -22.87
N ASP A 60 -6.62 13.69 -23.48
CA ASP A 60 -5.70 13.79 -24.63
C ASP A 60 -4.81 15.06 -24.68
N GLU A 61 -4.05 15.34 -23.60
CA GLU A 61 -3.03 16.40 -23.57
C GLU A 61 -2.05 16.29 -24.77
N PRO A 62 -1.46 17.40 -25.27
CA PRO A 62 -1.32 18.71 -24.62
C PRO A 62 -2.36 19.79 -24.97
N ASN A 63 -3.07 19.66 -26.10
CA ASN A 63 -3.84 20.77 -26.68
C ASN A 63 -5.36 20.56 -26.67
N PHE A 64 -5.83 19.51 -26.00
CA PHE A 64 -7.25 19.21 -25.95
C PHE A 64 -7.96 20.11 -24.94
N ARG A 65 -9.05 20.74 -25.40
CA ARG A 65 -9.86 21.63 -24.57
C ARG A 65 -11.33 21.49 -24.92
N VAL A 66 -12.15 21.57 -23.87
CA VAL A 66 -13.60 21.71 -23.97
C VAL A 66 -13.99 22.85 -23.04
N ASP A 67 -14.73 23.82 -23.54
CA ASP A 67 -15.24 24.97 -22.79
C ASP A 67 -16.74 25.10 -23.11
N GLU A 68 -17.51 24.21 -22.49
CA GLU A 68 -18.95 24.09 -22.68
C GLU A 68 -19.65 24.19 -21.32
N VAL A 69 -20.96 24.44 -21.36
CA VAL A 69 -21.77 24.66 -20.15
C VAL A 69 -21.78 23.42 -19.24
N ASP A 70 -21.74 22.23 -19.81
CA ASP A 70 -21.83 20.95 -19.13
C ASP A 70 -20.48 20.25 -18.93
N LEU A 71 -19.43 20.64 -19.66
CA LEU A 71 -18.12 20.03 -19.58
C LEU A 71 -16.99 21.05 -19.81
N ASN A 72 -16.05 21.08 -18.88
CA ASN A 72 -14.83 21.89 -18.97
C ASN A 72 -13.61 20.99 -18.82
N ILE A 73 -12.73 20.98 -19.83
CA ILE A 73 -11.47 20.24 -19.83
C ILE A 73 -10.33 21.19 -20.26
N PRO A 74 -9.25 21.33 -19.48
CA PRO A 74 -9.03 20.75 -18.16
C PRO A 74 -10.06 21.21 -17.12
N HIS A 75 -10.26 20.41 -16.07
CA HIS A 75 -11.20 20.78 -15.00
C HIS A 75 -10.76 22.11 -14.35
N PRO A 76 -11.64 23.12 -14.26
CA PRO A 76 -11.23 24.51 -13.97
C PRO A 76 -10.65 24.71 -12.57
N ARG A 77 -10.90 23.77 -11.65
CA ARG A 77 -10.52 23.88 -10.23
C ARG A 77 -9.38 22.96 -9.79
N ILE A 78 -8.63 22.41 -10.73
CA ILE A 78 -7.46 21.55 -10.42
C ILE A 78 -6.46 22.32 -9.55
N ALA A 79 -6.11 23.54 -9.95
CA ALA A 79 -5.10 24.37 -9.29
C ALA A 79 -5.48 24.88 -7.89
N GLU A 80 -6.72 24.65 -7.44
CA GLU A 80 -7.22 25.12 -6.13
C GLU A 80 -7.20 24.02 -5.06
N ARG A 81 -6.97 22.75 -5.44
CA ARG A 81 -7.34 21.58 -4.64
C ARG A 81 -6.14 20.66 -4.39
N PRO A 82 -5.51 20.68 -3.19
CA PRO A 82 -4.43 19.77 -2.85
C PRO A 82 -4.84 18.29 -2.92
N PHE A 83 -6.10 17.96 -2.58
CA PHE A 83 -6.62 16.60 -2.68
C PHE A 83 -6.80 16.10 -4.12
N VAL A 84 -6.74 16.97 -5.13
CA VAL A 84 -6.67 16.61 -6.55
C VAL A 84 -5.21 16.56 -7.00
N LEU A 85 -4.42 17.57 -6.64
CA LEU A 85 -3.02 17.71 -7.08
C LEU A 85 -2.10 16.64 -6.50
N GLN A 86 -2.27 16.26 -5.22
CA GLN A 86 -1.43 15.24 -4.57
C GLN A 86 -1.49 13.88 -5.28
N PRO A 87 -2.67 13.25 -5.49
CA PRO A 87 -2.72 11.98 -6.22
C PRO A 87 -2.40 12.14 -7.71
N LEU A 88 -2.55 13.33 -8.29
CA LEU A 88 -2.10 13.59 -9.65
C LEU A 88 -0.57 13.60 -9.75
N CYS A 89 0.13 14.21 -8.79
CA CYS A 89 1.60 14.17 -8.70
C CYS A 89 2.15 12.76 -8.54
N ASP A 90 1.43 11.87 -7.83
CA ASP A 90 1.79 10.46 -7.70
C ASP A 90 1.75 9.72 -9.06
N LEU A 91 0.92 10.18 -10.01
CA LEU A 91 0.77 9.58 -11.34
C LEU A 91 1.68 10.24 -12.37
N ASP A 92 1.63 11.56 -12.44
CA ASP A 92 2.41 12.40 -13.35
C ASP A 92 2.62 13.79 -12.72
N PRO A 93 3.81 14.08 -12.15
CA PRO A 93 4.10 15.39 -11.57
C PRO A 93 4.12 16.51 -12.61
N GLU A 94 4.22 16.19 -13.90
CA GLU A 94 4.24 17.14 -15.03
C GLU A 94 2.86 17.41 -15.64
N ALA A 95 1.82 16.69 -15.20
CA ALA A 95 0.45 16.85 -15.68
C ALA A 95 0.01 18.32 -15.63
N GLY A 96 -0.65 18.79 -16.69
CA GLY A 96 -1.10 20.17 -16.83
C GLY A 96 -0.02 21.17 -17.28
N ARG A 97 1.27 20.80 -17.37
CA ARG A 97 2.32 21.72 -17.85
C ARG A 97 1.95 22.36 -19.19
N SER A 98 1.44 21.56 -20.13
CA SER A 98 1.02 22.06 -21.43
C SER A 98 -0.37 22.68 -21.40
N ALA A 99 -1.35 22.02 -20.78
CA ALA A 99 -2.74 22.50 -20.82
C ALA A 99 -3.01 23.73 -19.95
N LEU A 100 -2.30 23.89 -18.83
CA LEU A 100 -2.48 24.95 -17.82
C LEU A 100 -1.28 25.90 -17.70
N GLY A 101 -0.16 25.61 -18.37
CA GLY A 101 1.08 26.40 -18.27
C GLY A 101 1.84 26.21 -16.96
N SER A 102 1.40 25.29 -16.09
CA SER A 102 2.05 24.93 -14.83
C SER A 102 1.83 23.45 -14.54
N SER A 103 2.83 22.78 -13.98
CA SER A 103 2.72 21.35 -13.67
C SER A 103 1.99 21.11 -12.35
N ALA A 104 1.43 19.91 -12.18
CA ALA A 104 0.82 19.46 -10.93
C ALA A 104 1.73 19.69 -9.72
N ALA A 105 3.02 19.36 -9.84
CA ALA A 105 4.00 19.57 -8.78
C ALA A 105 4.19 21.06 -8.43
N THR A 106 4.29 21.94 -9.43
CA THR A 106 4.41 23.38 -9.21
C THR A 106 3.14 23.97 -8.59
N MET A 107 1.96 23.58 -9.07
CA MET A 107 0.68 24.02 -8.51
C MET A 107 0.51 23.56 -7.06
N LEU A 108 0.87 22.30 -6.74
CA LEU A 108 0.80 21.77 -5.38
C LEU A 108 1.73 22.55 -4.44
N GLN A 109 2.97 22.80 -4.86
CA GLN A 109 3.94 23.57 -4.08
C GLN A 109 3.44 24.99 -3.76
N ALA A 110 2.73 25.62 -4.69
CA ALA A 110 2.15 26.95 -4.48
C ALA A 110 1.02 26.96 -3.43
N LEU A 111 0.32 25.84 -3.24
CA LEU A 111 -0.76 25.70 -2.25
C LEU A 111 -0.28 25.27 -0.86
N SER A 112 0.87 24.60 -0.75
CA SER A 112 1.39 24.07 0.53
C SER A 112 1.45 25.08 1.70
N PRO A 113 1.74 26.38 1.50
CA PRO A 113 1.71 27.35 2.60
C PRO A 113 0.30 27.72 3.09
N LEU A 114 -0.73 27.41 2.30
CA LEU A 114 -2.09 27.90 2.47
C LEU A 114 -3.05 26.83 3.02
N GLN A 115 -2.72 25.55 2.85
CA GLN A 115 -3.62 24.44 3.20
C GLN A 115 -2.83 23.25 3.75
N SER A 116 -3.41 22.52 4.70
CA SER A 116 -2.85 21.26 5.17
C SER A 116 -2.89 20.22 4.04
N PRO A 117 -1.81 19.44 3.82
CA PRO A 117 -1.81 18.41 2.80
C PRO A 117 -2.78 17.27 3.18
N PRO A 118 -3.38 16.59 2.20
CA PRO A 118 -4.17 15.39 2.46
C PRO A 118 -3.29 14.30 3.09
N VAL A 119 -3.87 13.52 3.99
CA VAL A 119 -3.18 12.36 4.59
C VAL A 119 -3.24 11.19 3.62
N ARG A 120 -2.09 10.60 3.30
CA ARG A 120 -2.02 9.38 2.47
C ARG A 120 -2.51 8.19 3.30
N VAL A 121 -3.28 7.30 2.69
CA VAL A 121 -3.85 6.14 3.39
C VAL A 121 -3.73 4.85 2.58
N THR A 122 -3.66 3.72 3.28
CA THR A 122 -3.71 2.37 2.70
C THR A 122 -4.92 1.62 3.24
N PRO A 123 -5.92 1.25 2.40
CA PRO A 123 -7.04 0.43 2.84
C PRO A 123 -6.58 -0.97 3.26
N LEU A 124 -6.98 -1.42 4.45
CA LEU A 124 -6.59 -2.71 5.04
C LEU A 124 -7.48 -3.88 4.57
N GLY A 125 -8.50 -3.62 3.77
CA GLY A 125 -9.33 -4.63 3.16
C GLY A 125 -9.99 -4.12 1.89
N ARG A 126 -11.02 -4.84 1.41
CA ARG A 126 -11.79 -4.46 0.22
C ARG A 126 -12.65 -3.21 0.43
N THR A 127 -13.02 -2.91 1.66
CA THR A 127 -13.76 -1.68 2.01
C THR A 127 -12.78 -0.57 2.41
N THR A 128 -13.25 0.67 2.34
CA THR A 128 -12.50 1.87 2.73
C THR A 128 -12.76 2.29 4.18
N GLN A 129 -13.45 1.46 4.97
CA GLN A 129 -13.79 1.78 6.36
C GLN A 129 -12.57 1.72 7.28
N ASN A 130 -11.65 0.78 7.03
CA ASN A 130 -10.43 0.61 7.80
C ASN A 130 -9.22 0.95 6.94
N VAL A 131 -8.49 1.98 7.35
CA VAL A 131 -7.32 2.48 6.63
C VAL A 131 -6.13 2.65 7.57
N LEU A 132 -4.94 2.40 7.03
CA LEU A 132 -3.68 2.74 7.66
C LEU A 132 -3.26 4.14 7.20
N GLU A 133 -3.19 5.09 8.13
CA GLU A 133 -2.85 6.50 7.82
C GLU A 133 -1.34 6.78 7.85
N TRP A 134 -0.83 7.46 6.83
CA TRP A 134 0.57 7.87 6.70
C TRP A 134 0.72 9.37 6.95
N ASN A 135 0.59 9.77 8.22
CA ASN A 135 0.60 11.18 8.66
C ASN A 135 2.01 11.74 9.00
N GLY A 136 3.07 11.04 8.57
CA GLY A 136 4.46 11.42 8.87
C GLY A 136 4.99 10.92 10.21
N VAL A 137 4.16 10.27 11.04
CA VAL A 137 4.62 9.62 12.28
C VAL A 137 4.98 8.15 11.99
N PRO A 138 6.20 7.69 12.32
CA PRO A 138 6.57 6.29 12.17
C PRO A 138 5.64 5.36 12.95
N LYS A 139 5.20 4.27 12.33
CA LYS A 139 4.42 3.23 12.99
C LYS A 139 5.33 2.11 13.45
N ALA A 140 5.15 1.66 14.70
CA ALA A 140 5.87 0.51 15.22
C ALA A 140 5.12 -0.79 14.88
N MET A 141 5.83 -1.75 14.29
CA MET A 141 5.36 -3.10 13.99
C MET A 141 6.04 -4.09 14.94
N GLY A 142 5.27 -4.74 15.81
CA GLY A 142 5.76 -5.70 16.79
C GLY A 142 5.87 -7.10 16.20
N ILE A 143 7.04 -7.74 16.31
CA ILE A 143 7.30 -9.06 15.72
C ILE A 143 6.92 -10.19 16.69
N ILE A 144 6.15 -11.16 16.20
CA ILE A 144 5.80 -12.40 16.91
C ILE A 144 6.23 -13.59 16.04
N ASN A 145 7.32 -14.24 16.42
CA ASN A 145 7.84 -15.40 15.70
C ASN A 145 7.23 -16.69 16.24
N ALA A 146 6.32 -17.32 15.51
CA ALA A 146 5.67 -18.60 15.80
C ALA A 146 6.60 -19.82 15.62
N THR A 147 7.88 -19.74 16.01
CA THR A 147 8.87 -20.82 15.85
C THR A 147 9.09 -21.61 17.16
N PRO A 148 9.49 -22.90 17.10
CA PRO A 148 9.68 -23.74 18.30
C PRO A 148 10.69 -23.16 19.28
N ASP A 149 11.77 -22.57 18.77
CA ASP A 149 12.86 -21.98 19.56
C ASP A 149 12.45 -20.69 20.30
N SER A 150 11.29 -20.11 19.96
CA SER A 150 10.75 -18.93 20.63
C SER A 150 9.82 -19.28 21.79
N PHE A 151 9.44 -20.56 21.95
CA PHE A 151 8.39 -21.02 22.87
C PHE A 151 8.68 -22.38 23.52
N SER A 152 9.94 -22.63 23.91
CA SER A 152 10.26 -23.78 24.75
C SER A 152 9.65 -23.61 26.16
N ASP A 153 8.56 -24.34 26.44
CA ASP A 153 8.26 -25.02 27.74
C ASP A 153 6.75 -25.22 28.04
N GLY A 154 5.95 -25.69 27.07
CA GLY A 154 4.61 -26.21 27.37
C GLY A 154 3.74 -26.33 26.13
N GLY A 155 2.82 -27.31 26.10
CA GLY A 155 2.07 -27.75 24.90
C GLY A 155 1.33 -26.67 24.08
N LYS A 156 0.69 -27.08 22.97
CA LYS A 156 0.07 -26.19 21.96
C LYS A 156 -0.76 -24.99 22.50
N PHE A 157 -1.37 -25.12 23.67
CA PHE A 157 -2.13 -24.04 24.33
C PHE A 157 -1.24 -23.03 25.08
N ILE A 158 -0.15 -23.49 25.69
CA ILE A 158 0.81 -22.64 26.43
C ILE A 158 1.58 -21.74 25.44
N SER A 159 1.86 -22.21 24.22
CA SER A 159 2.50 -21.39 23.18
C SER A 159 1.58 -20.27 22.66
N ILE A 160 0.29 -20.53 22.45
CA ILE A 160 -0.67 -19.51 21.99
C ILE A 160 -0.92 -18.47 23.09
N GLU A 161 -1.16 -18.91 24.34
CA GLU A 161 -1.37 -17.98 25.45
C GLU A 161 -0.16 -17.07 25.68
N SER A 162 1.06 -17.62 25.58
CA SER A 162 2.29 -16.84 25.65
C SER A 162 2.39 -15.81 24.53
N ALA A 163 2.05 -16.20 23.30
CA ALA A 163 2.05 -15.29 22.15
C ALA A 163 0.98 -14.19 22.27
N ILE A 164 -0.20 -14.48 22.84
CA ILE A 164 -1.22 -13.46 23.17
C ILE A 164 -0.70 -12.48 24.22
N ARG A 165 -0.03 -12.97 25.28
CA ARG A 165 0.61 -12.09 26.28
C ARG A 165 1.69 -11.22 25.65
N GLN A 166 2.48 -11.76 24.72
CA GLN A 166 3.48 -11.00 23.97
C GLN A 166 2.82 -9.94 23.08
N ALA A 167 1.74 -10.28 22.37
CA ALA A 167 0.95 -9.34 21.58
C ALA A 167 0.43 -8.19 22.46
N SER A 168 -0.17 -8.51 23.61
CA SER A 168 -0.62 -7.53 24.60
C SER A 168 0.51 -6.59 25.02
N ASN A 169 1.70 -7.13 25.33
CA ASN A 169 2.86 -6.33 25.73
C ASN A 169 3.35 -5.40 24.62
N LEU A 170 3.40 -5.88 23.37
CA LEU A 170 3.79 -5.08 22.20
C LEU A 170 2.81 -3.94 21.96
N ILE A 171 1.50 -4.22 22.04
CA ILE A 171 0.43 -3.22 21.90
C ILE A 171 0.54 -2.16 23.02
N GLN A 172 0.72 -2.58 24.28
CA GLN A 172 0.90 -1.66 25.42
C GLN A 172 2.16 -0.78 25.29
N ARG A 173 3.18 -1.24 24.55
CA ARG A 173 4.39 -0.47 24.23
C ARG A 173 4.22 0.46 23.02
N GLY A 174 3.03 0.52 22.42
CA GLY A 174 2.71 1.42 21.31
C GLY A 174 2.91 0.82 19.91
N CYS A 175 3.06 -0.50 19.78
CA CYS A 175 3.02 -1.12 18.46
C CYS A 175 1.62 -0.93 17.85
N SER A 176 1.57 -0.35 16.66
CA SER A 176 0.32 -0.12 15.91
C SER A 176 -0.04 -1.32 15.01
N LEU A 177 0.93 -2.20 14.76
CA LEU A 177 0.77 -3.42 13.98
C LEU A 177 1.50 -4.57 14.67
N LEU A 178 1.07 -5.80 14.41
CA LEU A 178 1.79 -7.03 14.76
C LEU A 178 2.14 -7.79 13.49
N ASP A 179 3.36 -8.31 13.39
CA ASP A 179 3.84 -9.13 12.28
C ASP A 179 4.10 -10.56 12.76
N ILE A 180 3.40 -11.52 12.18
CA ILE A 180 3.37 -12.90 12.63
C ILE A 180 4.09 -13.77 11.60
N GLY A 181 5.18 -14.42 12.01
CA GLY A 181 5.99 -15.27 11.13
C GLY A 181 6.12 -16.71 11.65
N GLY A 182 5.76 -17.70 10.82
CA GLY A 182 5.88 -19.13 11.14
C GLY A 182 7.16 -19.79 10.61
N GLN A 183 7.82 -19.14 9.66
CA GLN A 183 9.03 -19.57 8.98
C GLN A 183 10.17 -18.58 9.26
N SER A 184 11.32 -19.10 9.69
CA SER A 184 12.51 -18.26 9.86
C SER A 184 13.10 -17.89 8.49
N THR A 185 13.29 -16.60 8.25
CA THR A 185 13.92 -16.05 7.04
C THR A 185 15.39 -15.67 7.26
N ARG A 186 15.94 -16.01 8.44
CA ARG A 186 17.34 -15.73 8.79
C ARG A 186 18.31 -16.50 7.89
N PRO A 187 19.53 -15.98 7.65
CA PRO A 187 20.57 -16.69 6.91
C PRO A 187 20.82 -18.10 7.48
N GLY A 188 20.83 -19.11 6.62
CA GLY A 188 21.03 -20.51 7.01
C GLY A 188 19.82 -21.20 7.67
N ALA A 189 18.67 -20.55 7.79
CA ALA A 189 17.47 -21.17 8.33
C ALA A 189 16.98 -22.32 7.44
N THR A 190 16.55 -23.42 8.08
CA THR A 190 15.90 -24.53 7.36
C THR A 190 14.46 -24.14 7.03
N ILE A 191 14.06 -24.37 5.78
CA ILE A 191 12.68 -24.16 5.33
C ILE A 191 11.83 -25.30 5.88
N VAL A 192 10.76 -24.97 6.61
CA VAL A 192 9.79 -25.94 7.09
C VAL A 192 8.74 -26.25 6.02
N PRO A 193 8.08 -27.43 6.09
CA PRO A 193 6.94 -27.72 5.25
C PRO A 193 5.81 -26.69 5.43
N GLU A 194 5.07 -26.43 4.36
CA GLU A 194 3.96 -25.48 4.34
C GLU A 194 2.92 -25.74 5.43
N ASP A 195 2.47 -26.99 5.59
CA ASP A 195 1.52 -27.38 6.64
C ASP A 195 2.03 -27.04 8.05
N THR A 196 3.36 -27.10 8.24
CA THR A 196 3.97 -26.74 9.53
C THR A 196 3.87 -25.24 9.79
N GLU A 197 4.11 -24.42 8.76
CA GLU A 197 3.98 -22.97 8.85
C GLU A 197 2.52 -22.58 9.13
N GLN A 198 1.56 -23.16 8.42
CA GLN A 198 0.12 -22.93 8.65
C GLN A 198 -0.29 -23.31 10.08
N GLN A 199 0.09 -24.50 10.56
CA GLN A 199 -0.22 -24.96 11.92
C GLN A 199 0.33 -24.04 13.02
N ARG A 200 1.37 -23.25 12.71
CA ARG A 200 1.95 -22.27 13.64
C ARG A 200 1.20 -20.94 13.61
N VAL A 201 0.91 -20.42 12.42
CA VAL A 201 0.41 -19.03 12.28
C VAL A 201 -1.11 -18.92 12.32
N ILE A 202 -1.84 -19.88 11.75
CA ILE A 202 -3.30 -19.74 11.59
C ILE A 202 -4.02 -19.68 12.95
N PRO A 203 -3.82 -20.63 13.89
CA PRO A 203 -4.50 -20.57 15.19
C PRO A 203 -4.08 -19.36 16.02
N LEU A 204 -2.85 -18.86 15.81
CA LEU A 204 -2.33 -17.69 16.49
C LEU A 204 -3.00 -16.41 16.00
N ILE A 205 -3.12 -16.23 14.67
CA ILE A 205 -3.82 -15.08 14.09
C ILE A 205 -5.29 -15.07 14.53
N GLU A 206 -5.98 -16.21 14.49
CA GLU A 206 -7.36 -16.34 14.98
C GLU A 206 -7.49 -15.86 16.43
N SER A 207 -6.56 -16.30 17.28
CA SER A 207 -6.58 -15.97 18.71
C SER A 207 -6.26 -14.50 18.98
N ILE A 208 -5.27 -13.93 18.27
CA ILE A 208 -4.90 -12.51 18.38
C ILE A 208 -6.04 -11.62 17.87
N ARG A 209 -6.65 -11.94 16.72
CA ARG A 209 -7.78 -11.16 16.17
C ARG A 209 -8.97 -11.17 17.13
N LYS A 210 -9.24 -12.31 17.79
CA LYS A 210 -10.32 -12.41 18.77
C LYS A 210 -10.08 -11.54 20.00
N GLU A 211 -8.86 -11.53 20.52
CA GLU A 211 -8.49 -10.76 21.72
C GLU A 211 -8.31 -9.27 21.44
N PHE A 212 -7.81 -8.92 20.26
CA PHE A 212 -7.51 -7.55 19.82
C PHE A 212 -8.18 -7.25 18.47
N PRO A 213 -9.50 -6.98 18.44
CA PRO A 213 -10.24 -6.80 17.19
C PRO A 213 -9.74 -5.67 16.29
N ASP A 214 -9.12 -4.64 16.88
CA ASP A 214 -8.69 -3.43 16.17
C ASP A 214 -7.20 -3.41 15.79
N ILE A 215 -6.39 -4.37 16.27
CA ILE A 215 -4.95 -4.39 15.94
C ILE A 215 -4.76 -4.76 14.47
N VAL A 216 -3.85 -4.08 13.78
CA VAL A 216 -3.50 -4.47 12.41
C VAL A 216 -2.56 -5.67 12.47
N ILE A 217 -2.91 -6.74 11.76
CA ILE A 217 -2.14 -7.98 11.74
C ILE A 217 -1.50 -8.16 10.36
N SER A 218 -0.19 -8.29 10.33
CA SER A 218 0.60 -8.67 9.17
C SER A 218 1.01 -10.15 9.28
N ILE A 219 0.96 -10.88 8.16
CA ILE A 219 1.51 -12.23 8.03
C ILE A 219 2.84 -12.17 7.28
N ASP A 220 3.96 -12.56 7.93
CA ASP A 220 5.27 -12.73 7.30
C ASP A 220 5.36 -14.12 6.68
N THR A 221 5.15 -14.19 5.36
CA THR A 221 5.25 -15.43 4.59
C THR A 221 5.56 -15.16 3.12
N PHE A 222 6.30 -16.09 2.52
CA PHE A 222 6.54 -16.13 1.07
C PHE A 222 5.67 -17.17 0.35
N ARG A 223 4.70 -17.79 1.05
CA ARG A 223 3.80 -18.81 0.50
C ARG A 223 2.38 -18.28 0.34
N SER A 224 1.85 -18.37 -0.89
CA SER A 224 0.52 -17.89 -1.23
C SER A 224 -0.59 -18.58 -0.45
N SER A 225 -0.49 -19.90 -0.22
CA SER A 225 -1.49 -20.65 0.55
C SER A 225 -1.54 -20.21 2.02
N VAL A 226 -0.37 -20.00 2.66
CA VAL A 226 -0.29 -19.48 4.03
C VAL A 226 -0.89 -18.08 4.09
N ALA A 227 -0.55 -17.20 3.14
CA ALA A 227 -1.11 -15.86 3.06
C ALA A 227 -2.64 -15.89 2.87
N ALA A 228 -3.15 -16.79 2.03
CA ALA A 228 -4.57 -16.92 1.77
C ALA A 228 -5.37 -17.30 3.02
N GLU A 229 -4.88 -18.30 3.77
CA GLU A 229 -5.50 -18.76 5.01
C GLU A 229 -5.33 -17.72 6.13
N ALA A 230 -4.16 -17.11 6.27
CA ALA A 230 -3.90 -16.08 7.27
C ALA A 230 -4.88 -14.89 7.12
N VAL A 231 -5.10 -14.42 5.89
CA VAL A 231 -6.06 -13.36 5.62
C VAL A 231 -7.49 -13.83 5.87
N GLN A 232 -7.81 -15.09 5.59
CA GLN A 232 -9.14 -15.66 5.86
C GLN A 232 -9.49 -15.60 7.34
N VAL A 233 -8.50 -15.78 8.22
CA VAL A 233 -8.68 -15.78 9.68
C VAL A 233 -8.42 -14.44 10.37
N GLY A 234 -8.11 -13.38 9.60
CA GLY A 234 -8.07 -12.01 10.10
C GLY A 234 -6.72 -11.31 10.04
N ALA A 235 -5.76 -11.79 9.25
CA ALA A 235 -4.62 -10.96 8.84
C ALA A 235 -5.06 -9.87 7.85
N ASP A 236 -4.51 -8.67 8.00
CA ASP A 236 -4.85 -7.48 7.20
C ASP A 236 -3.79 -7.14 6.14
N ILE A 237 -2.55 -7.60 6.32
CA ILE A 237 -1.41 -7.29 5.44
C ILE A 237 -0.62 -8.56 5.17
N VAL A 238 -0.17 -8.75 3.92
CA VAL A 238 0.81 -9.79 3.58
C VAL A 238 2.21 -9.18 3.49
N ASN A 239 3.11 -9.59 4.38
CA ASN A 239 4.52 -9.22 4.35
C ASN A 239 5.32 -10.32 3.64
N ASP A 240 5.79 -10.04 2.42
CA ASP A 240 6.56 -11.00 1.63
C ASP A 240 7.99 -10.50 1.44
N VAL A 241 8.91 -11.17 2.15
CA VAL A 241 10.35 -10.92 2.10
C VAL A 241 10.99 -11.14 0.71
N THR A 242 10.24 -11.73 -0.22
CA THR A 242 10.67 -12.09 -1.57
C THR A 242 9.97 -11.26 -2.64
N ALA A 243 9.03 -10.40 -2.27
CA ALA A 243 8.22 -9.61 -3.19
C ALA A 243 7.60 -10.45 -4.35
N GLY A 244 7.05 -11.61 -4.03
CA GLY A 244 6.39 -12.55 -4.94
C GLY A 244 7.34 -13.44 -5.75
N ARG A 245 8.65 -13.40 -5.51
CA ARG A 245 9.63 -14.14 -6.35
C ARG A 245 9.67 -15.64 -6.08
N TYR A 246 9.33 -16.11 -4.88
CA TYR A 246 9.41 -17.54 -4.56
C TYR A 246 8.15 -18.31 -4.92
N ASP A 247 7.00 -17.65 -4.85
CA ASP A 247 5.71 -18.26 -5.15
C ASP A 247 4.98 -17.42 -6.22
N PRO A 248 4.83 -17.94 -7.45
CA PRO A 248 4.18 -17.22 -8.54
C PRO A 248 2.69 -16.92 -8.27
N LEU A 249 2.06 -17.62 -7.31
CA LEU A 249 0.67 -17.39 -6.91
C LEU A 249 0.54 -16.32 -5.83
N MET A 250 1.63 -15.80 -5.27
CA MET A 250 1.59 -14.83 -4.17
C MET A 250 0.87 -13.54 -4.55
N LEU A 251 1.29 -12.87 -5.63
CA LEU A 251 0.69 -11.60 -6.05
C LEU A 251 -0.78 -11.78 -6.51
N PRO A 252 -1.14 -12.81 -7.31
CA PRO A 252 -2.54 -13.13 -7.59
C PRO A 252 -3.37 -13.37 -6.33
N THR A 253 -2.81 -14.04 -5.32
CA THR A 253 -3.51 -14.31 -4.05
C THR A 253 -3.77 -13.03 -3.27
N ILE A 254 -2.77 -12.15 -3.14
CA ILE A 254 -2.91 -10.84 -2.49
C ILE A 254 -3.99 -10.02 -3.20
N GLN A 255 -3.97 -9.97 -4.53
CA GLN A 255 -4.98 -9.28 -5.32
C GLN A 255 -6.39 -9.86 -5.08
N ALA A 256 -6.52 -11.19 -5.12
CA ALA A 256 -7.78 -11.87 -4.93
C ALA A 256 -8.32 -11.66 -3.52
N LYS A 257 -7.47 -11.64 -2.48
CA LYS A 257 -7.90 -11.34 -1.11
C LYS A 257 -8.23 -9.86 -0.91
N GLY A 258 -7.59 -8.97 -1.68
CA GLY A 258 -7.87 -7.55 -1.65
C GLY A 258 -7.32 -6.87 -0.40
N VAL A 259 -6.15 -7.33 0.06
CA VAL A 259 -5.39 -6.77 1.18
C VAL A 259 -4.12 -6.08 0.67
N PRO A 260 -3.54 -5.14 1.43
CA PRO A 260 -2.22 -4.59 1.13
C PRO A 260 -1.10 -5.62 1.30
N CYS A 261 0.05 -5.30 0.68
CA CYS A 261 1.27 -6.08 0.83
C CYS A 261 2.49 -5.21 1.12
N ILE A 262 3.43 -5.80 1.85
CA ILE A 262 4.79 -5.29 2.01
C ILE A 262 5.69 -6.11 1.09
N LEU A 263 6.28 -5.44 0.11
CA LEU A 263 7.23 -6.02 -0.83
C LEU A 263 8.64 -5.69 -0.36
N MET A 264 9.33 -6.68 0.20
CA MET A 264 10.71 -6.50 0.61
C MET A 264 11.69 -6.84 -0.52
N HIS A 265 12.73 -6.04 -0.64
CA HIS A 265 13.85 -6.37 -1.50
C HIS A 265 14.81 -7.36 -0.82
N SER A 266 15.06 -8.47 -1.51
CA SER A 266 16.03 -9.51 -1.14
C SER A 266 16.59 -10.13 -2.42
N ARG A 267 17.72 -10.81 -2.33
CA ARG A 267 18.29 -11.58 -3.46
C ARG A 267 18.69 -12.96 -3.00
N GLY A 268 18.60 -13.92 -3.91
CA GLY A 268 18.87 -15.33 -3.62
C GLY A 268 17.85 -15.92 -2.64
N THR A 269 18.30 -16.92 -1.88
CA THR A 269 17.55 -17.67 -0.85
C THR A 269 18.22 -17.52 0.51
N PRO A 270 17.58 -17.94 1.62
CA PRO A 270 18.25 -17.98 2.93
C PRO A 270 19.62 -18.68 2.93
N SER A 271 19.85 -19.63 2.00
CA SER A 271 21.14 -20.31 1.82
C SER A 271 22.10 -19.63 0.82
N THR A 272 21.61 -18.76 -0.08
CA THR A 272 22.43 -18.15 -1.14
C THR A 272 22.55 -16.62 -1.07
N MET A 273 21.81 -15.95 -0.18
CA MET A 273 21.74 -14.49 -0.12
C MET A 273 23.08 -13.82 0.17
N ASP A 274 24.00 -14.50 0.87
CA ASP A 274 25.33 -13.97 1.17
C ASP A 274 26.23 -13.88 -0.06
N GLN A 275 25.95 -14.68 -1.08
CA GLN A 275 26.65 -14.67 -2.37
C GLN A 275 26.04 -13.65 -3.34
N ALA A 276 24.81 -13.19 -3.09
CA ALA A 276 24.06 -12.29 -3.97
C ALA A 276 24.24 -10.78 -3.63
N ARG A 277 25.37 -10.43 -3.02
CA ARG A 277 25.67 -9.07 -2.50
C ARG A 277 26.32 -8.14 -3.52
N ASP A 278 26.50 -8.58 -4.77
CA ASP A 278 27.15 -7.78 -5.81
C ASP A 278 26.15 -6.80 -6.47
N TYR A 279 26.38 -5.51 -6.27
CA TYR A 279 25.64 -4.41 -6.91
C TYR A 279 26.55 -3.56 -7.81
N SER A 280 27.73 -4.07 -8.19
CA SER A 280 28.71 -3.33 -9.00
C SER A 280 28.17 -2.91 -10.38
N GLY A 281 27.14 -3.59 -10.88
CA GLY A 281 26.45 -3.24 -12.14
C GLY A 281 25.58 -1.98 -12.07
N PHE A 282 25.41 -1.35 -10.90
CA PHE A 282 24.63 -0.13 -10.73
C PHE A 282 25.54 1.07 -10.43
N GLU A 283 25.26 2.22 -11.06
CA GLU A 283 26.08 3.44 -10.96
C GLU A 283 26.30 3.89 -9.50
N ARG A 284 25.23 3.96 -8.70
CA ARG A 284 25.34 4.25 -7.25
C ARG A 284 25.28 2.98 -6.40
N GLY A 285 25.69 1.85 -6.98
CA GLY A 285 25.81 0.55 -6.33
C GLY A 285 24.50 0.07 -5.70
N VAL A 286 24.59 -0.32 -4.43
CA VAL A 286 23.49 -0.98 -3.71
C VAL A 286 22.19 -0.18 -3.67
N VAL A 287 22.24 1.14 -3.58
CA VAL A 287 21.03 1.98 -3.48
C VAL A 287 20.22 1.92 -4.77
N ASP A 288 20.88 2.09 -5.92
CA ASP A 288 20.23 2.03 -7.22
C ASP A 288 19.74 0.63 -7.56
N GLY A 289 20.50 -0.40 -7.17
CA GLY A 289 20.05 -1.78 -7.33
C GLY A 289 18.78 -2.10 -6.54
N ILE A 290 18.71 -1.69 -5.27
CA ILE A 290 17.49 -1.86 -4.45
C ILE A 290 16.32 -1.11 -5.10
N ILE A 291 16.52 0.15 -5.50
CA ILE A 291 15.47 0.95 -6.14
C ILE A 291 14.98 0.28 -7.42
N HIS A 292 15.89 -0.16 -8.27
CA HIS A 292 15.57 -0.82 -9.53
C HIS A 292 14.73 -2.09 -9.30
N GLU A 293 15.17 -2.96 -8.39
CA GLU A 293 14.51 -4.24 -8.14
C GLU A 293 13.18 -4.10 -7.40
N LEU A 294 13.05 -3.13 -6.49
CA LEU A 294 11.76 -2.79 -5.89
C LEU A 294 10.78 -2.22 -6.93
N LYS A 295 11.25 -1.40 -7.88
CA LYS A 295 10.41 -0.92 -8.98
C LYS A 295 9.88 -2.07 -9.84
N LEU A 296 10.71 -3.09 -10.10
CA LEU A 296 10.25 -4.31 -10.77
C LEU A 296 9.20 -5.06 -9.93
N GLY A 297 9.42 -5.19 -8.62
CA GLY A 297 8.44 -5.80 -7.71
C GLY A 297 7.09 -5.07 -7.71
N ILE A 298 7.11 -3.73 -7.60
CA ILE A 298 5.90 -2.90 -7.69
C ILE A 298 5.20 -3.10 -9.04
N SER A 299 5.96 -3.08 -10.14
CA SER A 299 5.43 -3.29 -11.47
C SER A 299 4.73 -4.65 -11.57
N ASN A 300 5.36 -5.73 -11.11
CA ASN A 300 4.76 -7.08 -11.14
C ASN A 300 3.48 -7.17 -10.28
N ALA A 301 3.46 -6.52 -9.12
CA ALA A 301 2.27 -6.44 -8.26
C ALA A 301 1.13 -5.70 -8.97
N MET A 302 1.42 -4.55 -9.61
CA MET A 302 0.43 -3.78 -10.36
C MET A 302 -0.09 -4.54 -11.59
N HIS A 303 0.78 -5.25 -12.32
CA HIS A 303 0.37 -6.12 -13.43
C HIS A 303 -0.53 -7.28 -12.96
N SER A 304 -0.36 -7.74 -11.72
CA SER A 304 -1.25 -8.73 -11.10
C SER A 304 -2.58 -8.13 -10.64
N GLY A 305 -2.79 -6.81 -10.78
CA GLY A 305 -3.99 -6.09 -10.39
C GLY A 305 -3.98 -5.52 -8.97
N ILE A 306 -2.84 -5.54 -8.27
CA ILE A 306 -2.70 -4.90 -6.96
C ILE A 306 -2.59 -3.38 -7.17
N LEU A 307 -3.47 -2.61 -6.53
CA LEU A 307 -3.51 -1.16 -6.66
C LEU A 307 -2.31 -0.53 -5.95
N ARG A 308 -1.76 0.55 -6.52
CA ARG A 308 -0.53 1.20 -6.02
C ARG A 308 -0.60 1.62 -4.54
N TRP A 309 -1.77 2.05 -4.08
CA TRP A 309 -2.01 2.47 -2.69
C TRP A 309 -2.04 1.30 -1.68
N ARG A 310 -1.99 0.05 -2.17
CA ARG A 310 -1.90 -1.17 -1.36
C ARG A 310 -0.49 -1.75 -1.29
N ILE A 311 0.49 -1.11 -1.92
CA ILE A 311 1.88 -1.59 -1.95
C ILE A 311 2.73 -0.74 -1.02
N ILE A 312 3.29 -1.39 0.00
CA ILE A 312 4.33 -0.86 0.88
C ILE A 312 5.64 -1.51 0.46
N VAL A 313 6.76 -0.77 0.49
CA VAL A 313 8.08 -1.31 0.12
C VAL A 313 9.03 -1.33 1.30
N ASP A 314 9.85 -2.36 1.38
CA ASP A 314 10.91 -2.50 2.36
C ASP A 314 12.26 -2.74 1.64
N PRO A 315 13.31 -1.92 1.88
CA PRO A 315 14.63 -2.13 1.26
C PRO A 315 15.34 -3.44 1.70
N GLY A 316 14.84 -4.10 2.76
CA GLY A 316 15.30 -5.38 3.26
C GLY A 316 16.70 -5.32 3.86
N PHE A 317 16.90 -4.48 4.88
CA PHE A 317 18.18 -4.37 5.56
C PHE A 317 18.63 -5.74 6.10
N GLY A 318 19.87 -6.13 5.82
CA GLY A 318 20.43 -7.42 6.25
C GLY A 318 20.19 -8.60 5.29
N PHE A 319 19.39 -8.44 4.23
CA PHE A 319 19.12 -9.50 3.25
C PHE A 319 19.90 -9.30 1.94
N ALA A 320 21.00 -10.03 1.72
CA ALA A 320 21.89 -9.82 0.57
C ALA A 320 22.49 -8.40 0.48
N LYS A 321 22.80 -7.77 1.63
CA LYS A 321 23.59 -6.52 1.72
C LYS A 321 24.70 -6.68 2.76
N VAL A 322 25.82 -5.99 2.54
CA VAL A 322 26.85 -5.84 3.57
C VAL A 322 26.30 -4.89 4.66
N ARG A 323 26.53 -5.20 5.94
CA ARG A 323 26.17 -4.31 7.05
C ARG A 323 27.04 -3.05 7.00
N THR A 324 26.62 -2.03 6.26
CA THR A 324 27.25 -0.70 6.28
C THR A 324 26.23 0.37 6.64
N MET A 325 26.65 1.36 7.42
CA MET A 325 25.82 2.52 7.82
C MET A 325 25.28 3.33 6.62
N THR A 326 25.85 3.12 5.43
CA THR A 326 25.50 3.80 4.18
C THR A 326 24.06 3.56 3.74
N LEU A 327 23.46 2.42 4.06
CA LEU A 327 22.11 2.09 3.61
C LEU A 327 21.04 2.86 4.43
N ILE A 328 21.26 3.00 5.74
CA ILE A 328 20.35 3.70 6.66
C ILE A 328 20.39 5.22 6.40
N SER A 329 21.57 5.80 6.16
CA SER A 329 21.69 7.23 5.82
C SER A 329 21.06 7.58 4.46
N THR A 330 20.64 6.56 3.70
CA THR A 330 20.03 6.73 2.37
C THR A 330 18.51 6.53 2.36
N ILE A 331 17.87 6.29 3.53
CA ILE A 331 16.41 6.16 3.67
C ILE A 331 15.64 7.31 3.01
N CYS A 332 16.12 8.56 3.15
CA CYS A 332 15.48 9.72 2.52
C CYS A 332 15.45 9.62 0.98
N LYS A 333 16.41 8.93 0.35
CA LYS A 333 16.40 8.71 -1.10
C LYS A 333 15.34 7.70 -1.50
N PHE A 334 15.05 6.70 -0.67
CA PHE A 334 13.94 5.77 -0.93
C PHE A 334 12.59 6.48 -0.85
N MET A 335 12.42 7.38 0.14
CA MET A 335 11.20 8.17 0.26
C MET A 335 10.94 9.03 -0.99
N ASN A 336 11.93 9.72 -1.53
CA ASN A 336 11.73 10.56 -2.72
C ASN A 336 11.46 9.78 -4.02
N VAL A 337 11.75 8.48 -4.05
CA VAL A 337 11.60 7.62 -5.24
C VAL A 337 10.28 6.85 -5.19
N PHE A 338 9.80 6.49 -4.00
CA PHE A 338 8.62 5.65 -3.80
C PHE A 338 7.44 6.35 -3.11
N ALA A 339 7.59 7.58 -2.60
CA ALA A 339 6.46 8.40 -2.13
C ALA A 339 5.60 8.86 -3.31
#